data_AF-A0AAV3XIF1-F1
#
_entry.id   AF-A0AAV3XIF1-F1
#
_cell.length_a   1.000
_cell.length_b   1.000
_cell.length_c   1.000
_cell.angle_alpha   90.00
_cell.angle_beta   90.00
_cell.angle_gamma   90.00
#
_symmetry.space_group_name_H-M   'P 1'
#
loop_
_entity.id
_entity.type
_entity.pdbx_description
1 polymer ?
#
loop_
_entity_poly.entity_id
_entity_poly.type
_entity_poly.pdbx_seq_one_letter_code
_entity_poly.pdbx_strand_id
1 'polypeptide(L)'
;MISGEVSEAGAVKIAYTPAAWRQIVAPALPGIDEMLSWIAVMDLLDSKQQDLIILDTAPTGDLLRFLAMPSALADWLAIFKLWMKYQAVLARVDLMGRLRNWRQQVVKAQKKLKDYSHTEFIRVIQAEAAIIAEQFRLSESLEKIGVPQRYVVHNRYSMGEEIERNLLAEKTIIRRIKGAANLCF
;
A
#
# COMPACT_ATOMS: atom_id res chain seq x y z
N MET A 1 -20.01 6.90 60.49
CA MET A 1 -20.76 6.65 59.25
C MET A 1 -19.81 6.09 58.20
N ILE A 2 -20.35 5.20 57.39
CA ILE A 2 -19.69 4.20 56.53
C ILE A 2 -19.20 4.83 55.21
N SER A 3 -18.02 4.34 54.77
CA SER A 3 -17.60 4.10 53.37
C SER A 3 -17.38 5.26 52.41
N GLY A 4 -16.20 5.20 51.76
CA GLY A 4 -16.17 5.20 50.30
C GLY A 4 -15.10 6.08 49.68
N GLU A 5 -13.84 5.61 49.70
CA GLU A 5 -12.93 5.94 48.60
C GLU A 5 -13.55 5.46 47.29
N VAL A 6 -13.70 6.35 46.31
CA VAL A 6 -13.87 5.95 44.91
C VAL A 6 -12.74 6.59 44.13
N SER A 7 -11.74 5.76 43.87
CA SER A 7 -10.76 5.94 42.82
C SER A 7 -11.49 5.95 41.48
N GLU A 8 -11.57 7.09 40.80
CA GLU A 8 -11.77 7.10 39.36
C GLU A 8 -10.40 7.08 38.69
N ALA A 9 -9.92 5.84 38.60
CA ALA A 9 -8.83 5.41 37.77
C ALA A 9 -8.98 5.94 36.33
N GLY A 10 -7.88 6.50 35.84
CA GLY A 10 -7.50 6.44 34.43
C GLY A 10 -8.55 6.94 33.46
N ALA A 11 -8.58 8.26 33.25
CA ALA A 11 -8.90 8.79 31.93
C ALA A 11 -7.89 8.18 30.94
N VAL A 12 -8.21 6.98 30.44
CA VAL A 12 -7.48 6.35 29.35
C VAL A 12 -7.74 7.23 28.14
N LYS A 13 -6.89 8.26 27.99
CA LYS A 13 -6.48 8.72 26.68
C LYS A 13 -5.94 7.48 25.98
N ILE A 14 -6.81 6.70 25.36
CA ILE A 14 -6.41 5.74 24.34
C ILE A 14 -5.88 6.64 23.24
N ALA A 15 -4.59 6.97 23.35
CA ALA A 15 -3.84 7.63 22.32
C ALA A 15 -3.99 6.73 21.10
N TYR A 16 -4.81 7.17 20.15
CA TYR A 16 -5.06 6.55 18.86
C TYR A 16 -3.80 6.62 17.99
N THR A 17 -2.73 6.03 18.50
CA THR A 17 -1.50 5.74 17.77
C THR A 17 -1.74 4.50 16.91
N PRO A 18 -1.04 4.33 15.79
CA PRO A 18 -1.06 3.10 14.99
C PRO A 18 -0.88 1.81 15.84
N ALA A 19 -0.23 1.92 17.00
CA ALA A 19 -0.06 0.84 17.97
C ALA A 19 -1.36 0.42 18.70
N ALA A 20 -2.27 1.35 19.01
CA ALA A 20 -3.55 1.02 19.65
C ALA A 20 -4.50 0.29 18.70
N TRP A 21 -4.42 0.59 17.40
CA TRP A 21 -5.18 -0.10 16.37
C TRP A 21 -4.70 -1.54 16.14
N ARG A 22 -3.38 -1.78 16.25
CA ARG A 22 -2.83 -3.15 16.23
C ARG A 22 -3.53 -4.06 17.24
N GLN A 23 -3.76 -3.61 18.47
CA GLN A 23 -4.34 -4.48 19.51
C GLN A 23 -5.82 -4.85 19.25
N ILE A 24 -6.58 -3.97 18.61
CA ILE A 24 -8.02 -4.18 18.37
C ILE A 24 -8.25 -5.01 17.10
N VAL A 25 -7.41 -4.83 16.07
CA VAL A 25 -7.69 -5.35 14.73
C VAL A 25 -6.72 -6.48 14.31
N ALA A 26 -5.60 -6.69 15.03
CA ALA A 26 -4.63 -7.76 14.71
C ALA A 26 -5.21 -9.18 14.66
N PRO A 27 -6.16 -9.60 15.51
CA PRO A 27 -6.67 -10.97 15.43
C PRO A 27 -7.48 -11.27 14.16
N ALA A 28 -7.92 -10.24 13.42
CA ALA A 28 -8.93 -10.36 12.37
C ALA A 28 -8.48 -9.88 10.98
N LEU A 29 -7.24 -9.41 10.84
CA LEU A 29 -6.72 -8.88 9.57
C LEU A 29 -5.65 -9.82 8.98
N PRO A 30 -5.89 -10.42 7.80
CA PRO A 30 -4.81 -11.05 7.06
C PRO A 30 -3.83 -9.97 6.55
N GLY A 31 -2.52 -10.18 6.73
CA GLY A 31 -1.51 -9.24 6.23
C GLY A 31 -1.48 -7.89 6.95
N ILE A 32 -1.38 -7.93 8.29
CA ILE A 32 -1.35 -6.73 9.15
C ILE A 32 -0.26 -5.74 8.71
N ASP A 33 0.91 -6.25 8.34
CA ASP A 33 2.05 -5.40 7.99
C ASP A 33 1.81 -4.65 6.69
N GLU A 34 1.21 -5.30 5.69
CA GLU A 34 0.82 -4.66 4.44
C GLU A 34 -0.31 -3.64 4.66
N MET A 35 -1.27 -3.94 5.55
CA MET A 35 -2.33 -2.99 5.89
C MET A 35 -1.79 -1.75 6.62
N LEU A 36 -0.86 -1.93 7.56
CA LEU A 36 -0.21 -0.82 8.25
C LEU A 36 0.63 0.03 7.29
N SER A 37 1.31 -0.61 6.35
CA SER A 37 2.04 0.08 5.28
C SER A 37 1.09 0.91 4.41
N TRP A 38 -0.09 0.38 4.08
CA TRP A 38 -1.13 1.13 3.38
C TRP A 38 -1.65 2.33 4.15
N ILE A 39 -1.90 2.17 5.46
CA ILE A 39 -2.36 3.28 6.30
C ILE A 39 -1.33 4.41 6.28
N ALA A 40 -0.05 4.08 6.42
CA ALA A 40 1.01 5.09 6.35
C ALA A 40 1.02 5.82 5.00
N VAL A 41 0.87 5.10 3.89
CA VAL A 41 0.76 5.70 2.54
C VAL A 41 -0.48 6.58 2.42
N MET A 42 -1.62 6.15 2.96
CA MET A 42 -2.86 6.92 2.94
C MET A 42 -2.75 8.22 3.75
N ASP A 43 -2.13 8.17 4.93
CA ASP A 43 -1.90 9.35 5.76
C ASP A 43 -0.98 10.36 5.04
N LEU A 44 0.06 9.88 4.36
CA LEU A 44 0.92 10.73 3.53
C LEU A 44 0.13 11.39 2.39
N LEU A 45 -0.69 10.63 1.67
CA LEU A 45 -1.52 11.12 0.57
C LEU A 45 -2.60 12.13 1.01
N ASP A 46 -3.16 11.95 2.21
CA ASP A 46 -4.19 12.83 2.77
C ASP A 46 -3.59 14.10 3.39
N SER A 47 -2.38 14.03 3.95
CA SER A 47 -1.69 15.19 4.53
C SER A 47 -1.41 16.29 3.51
N LYS A 48 -1.23 15.93 2.22
CA LYS A 48 -0.83 16.82 1.12
C LYS A 48 0.41 17.67 1.43
N GLN A 49 1.29 17.18 2.30
CA GLN A 49 2.52 17.89 2.68
C GLN A 49 3.68 17.63 1.73
N GLN A 50 3.58 16.58 0.91
CA GLN A 50 4.63 16.15 -0.01
C GLN A 50 4.17 16.33 -1.44
N ASP A 51 5.04 16.88 -2.30
CA ASP A 51 4.79 17.01 -3.73
C ASP A 51 4.98 15.66 -4.46
N LEU A 52 5.89 14.82 -3.96
CA LEU A 52 6.22 13.51 -4.53
C LEU A 52 6.45 12.50 -3.40
N ILE A 53 5.86 11.32 -3.55
CA ILE A 53 6.07 10.18 -2.65
C ILE A 53 6.69 9.06 -3.49
N ILE A 54 7.89 8.60 -3.08
CA ILE A 54 8.55 7.45 -3.69
C ILE A 54 8.39 6.28 -2.73
N LEU A 55 7.76 5.20 -3.19
CA LEU A 55 7.61 3.97 -2.45
C LEU A 55 8.63 2.97 -2.97
N ASP A 56 9.59 2.60 -2.13
CA ASP A 56 10.47 1.46 -2.38
C ASP A 56 9.75 0.20 -1.88
N THR A 57 9.44 -0.71 -2.79
CA THR A 57 8.51 -1.81 -2.51
C THR A 57 9.24 -3.14 -2.37
N ALA A 58 8.68 -4.02 -1.56
CA ALA A 58 9.04 -5.43 -1.48
C ALA A 58 9.03 -6.13 -2.87
N PRO A 59 9.70 -7.29 -3.02
CA PRO A 59 9.75 -8.02 -4.28
C PRO A 59 8.36 -8.38 -4.85
N THR A 60 8.34 -8.73 -6.13
CA THR A 60 7.16 -8.93 -7.00
C THR A 60 5.87 -9.42 -6.32
N GLY A 61 5.93 -10.53 -5.57
CA GLY A 61 4.76 -11.14 -4.95
C GLY A 61 4.11 -10.28 -3.85
N ASP A 62 4.93 -9.74 -2.95
CA ASP A 62 4.45 -8.95 -1.82
C ASP A 62 3.90 -7.59 -2.29
N LEU A 63 4.48 -7.03 -3.35
CA LEU A 63 3.94 -5.85 -4.02
C LEU A 63 2.54 -6.10 -4.57
N LEU A 64 2.30 -7.22 -5.27
CA LEU A 64 0.97 -7.50 -5.83
C LEU A 64 -0.08 -7.68 -4.74
N ARG A 65 0.30 -8.32 -3.62
CA ARG A 65 -0.56 -8.43 -2.44
C ARG A 65 -0.85 -7.06 -1.87
N PHE A 66 0.18 -6.22 -1.71
CA PHE A 66 0.03 -4.83 -1.31
C PHE A 66 -0.95 -4.09 -2.24
N LEU A 67 -0.75 -4.10 -3.56
CA LEU A 67 -1.66 -3.42 -4.51
C LEU A 67 -3.10 -3.95 -4.49
N ALA A 68 -3.32 -5.21 -4.07
CA ALA A 68 -4.63 -5.81 -3.91
C ALA A 68 -5.29 -5.53 -2.53
N MET A 69 -4.54 -5.07 -1.53
CA MET A 69 -5.05 -4.79 -0.18
C MET A 69 -6.20 -3.77 -0.14
N PRO A 70 -6.22 -2.67 -0.93
CA PRO A 70 -7.33 -1.72 -0.90
C PRO A 70 -8.70 -2.37 -1.17
N SER A 71 -8.76 -3.31 -2.12
CA SER A 71 -9.98 -4.09 -2.37
C SER A 71 -10.34 -5.00 -1.19
N ALA A 72 -9.38 -5.79 -0.71
CA ALA A 72 -9.61 -6.71 0.42
C ALA A 72 -10.07 -5.96 1.68
N LEU A 73 -9.51 -4.77 1.91
CA LEU A 73 -9.86 -3.93 3.03
C LEU A 73 -11.26 -3.33 2.89
N ALA A 74 -11.64 -2.89 1.69
CA ALA A 74 -12.99 -2.40 1.43
C ALA A 74 -14.06 -3.47 1.68
N ASP A 75 -13.79 -4.72 1.28
CA ASP A 75 -14.67 -5.87 1.51
C ASP A 75 -14.75 -6.24 2.99
N TRP A 76 -13.61 -6.27 3.68
CA TRP A 76 -13.57 -6.51 5.13
C TRP A 76 -14.38 -5.46 5.90
N LEU A 77 -14.25 -4.17 5.54
CA LEU A 77 -15.02 -3.09 6.16
C LEU A 77 -16.53 -3.24 5.95
N ALA A 78 -16.96 -3.79 4.81
CA ALA A 78 -18.37 -4.06 4.55
C ALA A 78 -18.92 -5.16 5.47
N ILE A 79 -18.16 -6.24 5.64
CA ILE A 79 -18.51 -7.37 6.53
C ILE A 79 -18.50 -6.91 8.00
N PHE A 80 -17.47 -6.18 8.41
CA PHE A 80 -17.33 -5.68 9.78
C PHE A 80 -18.50 -4.76 10.16
N LYS A 81 -18.93 -3.89 9.24
CA LYS A 81 -20.11 -3.04 9.42
C LYS A 81 -21.38 -3.87 9.63
N LEU A 82 -21.53 -5.00 8.94
CA LEU A 82 -22.67 -5.90 9.12
C LEU A 82 -22.62 -6.58 10.49
N TRP A 83 -21.48 -7.15 10.87
CA TRP A 83 -21.27 -7.77 12.18
C TRP A 83 -21.57 -6.82 13.34
N MET A 84 -21.10 -5.57 13.27
CA MET A 84 -21.37 -4.53 14.26
C MET A 84 -22.86 -4.18 14.41
N LYS A 85 -23.67 -4.32 13.36
CA LYS A 85 -25.14 -4.13 13.48
C LYS A 85 -25.78 -5.18 14.37
N TYR A 86 -25.24 -6.40 14.41
CA TYR A 86 -25.76 -7.50 15.23
C TYR A 86 -25.35 -7.41 16.71
N GLN A 87 -24.22 -6.76 17.03
CA GLN A 87 -23.63 -6.74 18.38
C GLN A 87 -24.18 -5.65 19.33
N ALA A 88 -25.15 -4.82 18.92
CA ALA A 88 -25.82 -3.82 19.76
C ALA A 88 -24.91 -2.87 20.59
N VAL A 89 -23.66 -2.64 20.17
CA VAL A 89 -22.68 -1.83 20.92
C VAL A 89 -23.08 -0.34 20.97
N LEU A 90 -22.94 0.30 22.14
CA LEU A 90 -23.34 1.69 22.41
C LEU A 90 -22.41 2.76 21.78
N ALA A 91 -21.18 2.41 21.41
CA ALA A 91 -20.22 3.29 20.71
C ALA A 91 -20.53 3.47 19.21
N ARG A 92 -21.82 3.53 18.84
CA ARG A 92 -22.33 3.25 17.49
C ARG A 92 -22.08 4.35 16.46
N VAL A 93 -22.14 5.63 16.85
CA VAL A 93 -22.17 6.74 15.87
C VAL A 93 -20.76 7.17 15.45
N ASP A 94 -19.87 7.41 16.42
CA ASP A 94 -18.50 7.86 16.14
C ASP A 94 -17.69 6.79 15.40
N LEU A 95 -17.76 5.53 15.86
CA LEU A 95 -17.07 4.42 15.20
C LEU A 95 -17.56 4.18 13.76
N MET A 96 -18.88 4.27 13.50
CA MET A 96 -19.43 4.12 12.14
C MET A 96 -19.06 5.28 11.21
N GLY A 97 -18.99 6.51 11.73
CA GLY A 97 -18.51 7.67 10.98
C GLY A 97 -17.06 7.51 10.55
N ARG A 98 -16.19 7.11 11.49
CA ARG A 98 -14.77 6.85 11.24
C ARG A 98 -14.56 5.71 10.24
N LEU A 99 -15.28 4.59 10.39
CA LEU A 99 -15.19 3.46 9.47
C LEU A 99 -15.59 3.84 8.03
N ARG A 100 -16.60 4.70 7.88
CA ARG A 100 -17.03 5.23 6.59
C ARG A 100 -15.95 6.12 5.97
N ASN A 101 -15.37 7.03 6.74
CA ASN A 101 -14.30 7.90 6.26
C ASN A 101 -13.10 7.08 5.80
N TRP A 102 -12.72 6.08 6.59
CA TRP A 102 -11.61 5.22 6.25
C TRP A 102 -11.87 4.41 4.98
N ARG A 103 -13.07 3.83 4.81
CA ARG A 103 -13.48 3.21 3.53
C ARG A 103 -13.36 4.17 2.35
N GLN A 104 -13.78 5.43 2.51
CA GLN A 104 -13.67 6.44 1.46
C GLN A 104 -12.21 6.75 1.11
N GLN A 105 -11.34 6.84 2.12
CA GLN A 105 -9.91 7.03 1.89
C GLN A 105 -9.30 5.85 1.12
N VAL A 106 -9.63 4.60 1.49
CA VAL A 106 -9.15 3.40 0.79
C VAL A 106 -9.55 3.43 -0.69
N VAL A 107 -10.82 3.74 -0.98
CA VAL A 107 -11.33 3.84 -2.36
C VAL A 107 -10.65 4.98 -3.13
N LYS A 108 -10.40 6.12 -2.48
CA LYS A 108 -9.69 7.26 -3.10
C LYS A 108 -8.24 6.90 -3.41
N ALA A 109 -7.53 6.27 -2.47
CA ALA A 109 -6.16 5.80 -2.67
C ALA A 109 -6.10 4.81 -3.84
N GLN A 110 -7.01 3.83 -3.88
CA GLN A 110 -7.10 2.87 -4.98
C GLN A 110 -7.29 3.54 -6.34
N LYS A 111 -8.13 4.59 -6.42
CA LYS A 111 -8.29 5.37 -7.65
C LYS A 111 -7.01 6.09 -8.05
N LYS A 112 -6.32 6.73 -7.10
CA LYS A 112 -5.05 7.43 -7.36
C LYS A 112 -3.97 6.50 -7.89
N LEU A 113 -3.86 5.27 -7.36
CA LEU A 113 -2.88 4.29 -7.81
C LEU A 113 -3.05 3.87 -9.28
N LYS A 114 -4.29 3.90 -9.77
CA LYS A 114 -4.63 3.53 -11.14
C LYS A 114 -4.63 4.73 -12.10
N ASP A 115 -4.37 5.93 -11.58
CA ASP A 115 -4.40 7.16 -12.35
C ASP A 115 -2.99 7.52 -12.84
N TYR A 116 -2.82 7.48 -14.17
CA TYR A 116 -1.59 7.82 -14.90
C TYR A 116 -1.08 9.25 -14.65
N SER A 117 -1.93 10.15 -14.16
CA SER A 117 -1.56 11.54 -13.82
C SER A 117 -1.03 11.68 -12.40
N HIS A 118 -1.27 10.70 -11.52
CA HIS A 118 -0.92 10.76 -10.10
C HIS A 118 0.08 9.68 -9.67
N THR A 119 0.09 8.52 -10.33
CA THR A 119 0.93 7.38 -9.97
C THR A 119 1.68 6.86 -11.19
N GLU A 120 2.92 6.43 -10.98
CA GLU A 120 3.74 5.76 -11.99
C GLU A 120 4.50 4.62 -11.32
N PHE A 121 4.40 3.41 -11.87
CA PHE A 121 5.22 2.28 -11.44
C PHE A 121 6.48 2.21 -12.29
N ILE A 122 7.63 2.48 -11.66
CA ILE A 122 8.94 2.39 -12.31
C ILE A 122 9.57 1.05 -11.96
N ARG A 123 9.80 0.25 -13.00
CA ARG A 123 10.40 -1.06 -12.84
C ARG A 123 11.92 -0.96 -12.87
N VAL A 124 12.63 -1.68 -12.02
CA VAL A 124 14.09 -1.76 -12.04
C VAL A 124 14.50 -3.22 -12.27
N ILE A 125 15.26 -3.48 -13.34
CA ILE A 125 15.65 -4.84 -13.74
C ILE A 125 17.14 -4.92 -14.11
N GLN A 126 17.70 -6.11 -13.98
CA GLN A 126 18.99 -6.49 -14.55
C GLN A 126 18.77 -7.49 -15.70
N ALA A 127 19.74 -7.60 -16.60
CA ALA A 127 19.65 -8.46 -17.79
C ALA A 127 19.93 -9.94 -17.49
N GLU A 128 19.28 -10.52 -16.47
CA GLU A 128 19.26 -11.97 -16.29
C GLU A 128 17.92 -12.57 -16.70
N ALA A 129 17.96 -13.71 -17.41
CA ALA A 129 16.77 -14.37 -17.95
C ALA A 129 15.69 -14.65 -16.88
N ALA A 130 16.08 -15.07 -15.68
CA ALA A 130 15.15 -15.33 -14.58
C ALA A 130 14.45 -14.04 -14.10
N ILE A 131 15.19 -12.92 -14.01
CA ILE A 131 14.62 -11.63 -13.63
C ILE A 131 13.68 -11.14 -14.72
N ILE A 132 14.08 -11.21 -15.99
CA ILE A 132 13.23 -10.80 -17.11
C ILE A 132 11.91 -11.59 -17.13
N ALA A 133 11.96 -12.91 -16.92
CA ALA A 133 10.77 -13.76 -16.89
C ALA A 133 9.81 -13.42 -15.73
N GLU A 134 10.33 -13.17 -14.53
CA GLU A 134 9.53 -12.77 -13.38
C GLU A 134 8.88 -11.39 -13.59
N GLN A 135 9.63 -10.48 -14.19
CA GLN A 135 9.16 -9.13 -14.49
C GLN A 135 8.08 -9.15 -15.58
N PHE A 136 8.16 -10.06 -16.55
CA PHE A 136 7.07 -10.25 -17.50
C PHE A 136 5.75 -10.62 -16.79
N ARG A 137 5.78 -11.61 -15.89
CA ARG A 137 4.59 -11.99 -15.08
C ARG A 137 4.06 -10.84 -14.22
N LEU A 138 4.95 -10.03 -13.64
CA LEU A 138 4.56 -8.82 -12.91
C LEU A 138 3.87 -7.80 -13.84
N SER A 139 4.35 -7.63 -15.06
CA SER A 139 3.75 -6.69 -16.03
C SER A 139 2.30 -7.04 -16.33
N GLU A 140 2.02 -8.31 -16.64
CA GLU A 140 0.66 -8.77 -16.88
C GLU A 140 -0.25 -8.57 -15.67
N SER A 141 0.30 -8.76 -14.47
CA SER A 141 -0.44 -8.59 -13.21
C SER A 141 -0.78 -7.13 -12.95
N LEU A 142 0.15 -6.21 -13.18
CA LEU A 142 -0.08 -4.77 -13.05
C LEU A 142 -1.08 -4.25 -14.08
N GLU A 143 -1.04 -4.73 -15.32
CA GLU A 143 -2.01 -4.41 -16.36
C GLU A 143 -3.42 -4.84 -15.97
N LYS A 144 -3.59 -6.06 -15.44
CA LYS A 144 -4.88 -6.56 -14.94
C LYS A 144 -5.45 -5.70 -13.82
N ILE A 145 -4.59 -5.17 -12.95
CA ILE A 145 -5.00 -4.29 -11.84
C ILE A 145 -5.22 -2.85 -12.32
N GLY A 146 -4.67 -2.48 -13.47
CA GLY A 146 -4.75 -1.15 -14.07
C GLY A 146 -3.74 -0.15 -13.49
N VAL A 147 -2.57 -0.63 -13.05
CA VAL A 147 -1.48 0.23 -12.55
C VAL A 147 -0.57 0.65 -13.71
N PRO A 148 -0.31 1.95 -13.90
CA PRO A 148 0.52 2.47 -14.98
C PRO A 148 1.99 2.08 -14.81
N GLN A 149 2.64 1.68 -15.91
CA GLN A 149 4.05 1.24 -15.92
C GLN A 149 4.76 1.56 -17.25
N ARG A 150 5.02 2.84 -17.48
CA ARG A 150 5.64 3.38 -18.70
C ARG A 150 7.16 3.28 -18.70
N TYR A 151 7.78 3.24 -17.53
CA TYR A 151 9.23 3.30 -17.41
C TYR A 151 9.84 2.00 -16.89
N VAL A 152 10.98 1.63 -17.49
CA VAL A 152 11.81 0.51 -17.05
C VAL A 152 13.25 0.96 -16.98
N VAL A 153 13.85 0.79 -15.81
CA VAL A 153 15.26 1.05 -15.54
C VAL A 153 16.02 -0.27 -15.71
N HIS A 154 16.88 -0.32 -16.73
CA HIS A 154 17.90 -1.35 -16.83
C HIS A 154 19.08 -0.95 -15.95
N ASN A 155 19.12 -1.54 -14.75
CA ASN A 155 20.18 -1.34 -13.78
C ASN A 155 21.43 -2.16 -14.16
N ARG A 156 22.61 -1.60 -13.90
CA ARG A 156 23.93 -2.22 -14.17
C ARG A 156 24.16 -2.61 -15.64
N TYR A 157 23.61 -1.83 -16.56
CA TYR A 157 23.77 -2.04 -18.00
C TYR A 157 25.24 -2.08 -18.43
N SER A 158 25.59 -3.10 -19.23
CA SER A 158 26.84 -3.21 -19.97
C SER A 158 26.58 -3.26 -21.49
N MET A 159 27.53 -2.78 -22.30
CA MET A 159 27.46 -2.91 -23.76
C MET A 159 27.31 -4.39 -24.16
N GLY A 160 26.29 -4.71 -24.97
CA GLY A 160 25.98 -6.08 -25.42
C GLY A 160 24.92 -6.81 -24.60
N GLU A 161 24.52 -6.31 -23.42
CA GLU A 161 23.41 -6.85 -22.63
C GLU A 161 22.08 -6.21 -23.08
N GLU A 162 21.61 -6.58 -24.26
CA GLU A 162 20.31 -6.12 -24.74
C GLU A 162 19.17 -6.96 -24.17
N ILE A 163 18.16 -6.29 -23.62
CA ILE A 163 16.88 -6.91 -23.29
C ILE A 163 16.04 -6.86 -24.55
N GLU A 164 15.46 -7.99 -24.97
CA GLU A 164 14.66 -8.07 -26.19
C GLU A 164 13.55 -7.01 -26.17
N ARG A 165 13.56 -6.12 -27.17
CA ARG A 165 12.62 -4.99 -27.26
C ARG A 165 11.15 -5.42 -27.30
N ASN A 166 10.89 -6.62 -27.79
CA ASN A 166 9.54 -7.17 -27.92
C ASN A 166 8.90 -7.42 -26.54
N LEU A 167 9.69 -7.68 -25.50
CA LEU A 167 9.21 -7.90 -24.12
C LEU A 167 8.85 -6.59 -23.40
N LEU A 168 9.29 -5.45 -23.92
CA LEU A 168 9.14 -4.12 -23.33
C LEU A 168 8.49 -3.14 -24.33
N ALA A 169 7.81 -3.67 -25.34
CA ALA A 169 7.14 -2.86 -26.36
C ALA A 169 6.28 -1.80 -25.68
N GLU A 170 6.36 -0.57 -26.17
CA GLU A 170 5.67 0.63 -25.65
C GLU A 170 6.23 1.24 -24.34
N LYS A 171 7.27 0.65 -23.73
CA LYS A 171 7.91 1.21 -22.51
C LYS A 171 9.17 1.99 -22.82
N THR A 172 9.38 3.07 -22.06
CA THR A 172 10.62 3.86 -22.12
C THR A 172 11.69 3.19 -21.26
N ILE A 173 12.81 2.80 -21.87
CA ILE A 173 13.93 2.15 -21.19
C ILE A 173 14.98 3.19 -20.80
N ILE A 174 15.27 3.27 -19.50
CA ILE A 174 16.34 4.09 -18.93
C ILE A 174 17.50 3.16 -18.59
N ARG A 175 18.68 3.38 -19.16
CA ARG A 175 19.85 2.52 -18.92
C ARG A 175 20.79 3.18 -17.91
N ARG A 176 21.07 2.49 -16.80
CA ARG A 176 22.08 2.90 -15.82
C ARG A 176 23.37 2.10 -16.06
N ILE A 177 24.42 2.79 -16.51
CA ILE A 177 25.72 2.18 -16.83
C ILE A 177 26.42 1.73 -15.55
N LYS A 178 26.98 0.53 -15.57
CA LYS A 178 27.82 -0.02 -14.48
C LYS A 178 29.03 0.89 -14.23
N GLY A 179 29.21 1.34 -12.99
CA GLY A 179 30.33 2.22 -12.59
C GLY A 179 30.06 3.73 -12.67
N ALA A 180 28.87 4.15 -13.07
CA ALA A 180 28.45 5.54 -12.88
C ALA A 180 28.29 5.83 -11.38
N ALA A 181 29.18 6.67 -10.84
CA ALA A 181 29.16 7.06 -9.44
C ALA A 181 27.87 7.83 -9.07
N ASN A 182 27.37 7.59 -7.84
CA ASN A 182 26.50 8.46 -7.05
C ASN A 182 24.96 8.46 -7.25
N LEU A 183 24.34 7.37 -7.70
CA LEU A 183 22.87 7.22 -7.52
C LEU A 183 22.52 5.85 -6.95
N CYS A 184 22.26 5.80 -5.64
CA CYS A 184 21.60 4.65 -5.02
C CYS A 184 20.12 4.68 -5.41
N PHE A 185 19.67 3.63 -6.09
CA PHE A 185 18.29 3.16 -6.06
C PHE A 185 18.39 1.68 -5.72
#